data_AF-A0A7V9GKZ2-F1
#
_entry.id   AF-A0A7V9GKZ2-F1
#
_cell.length_a   1.000
_cell.length_b   1.000
_cell.length_c   1.000
_cell.angle_alpha   90.00
_cell.angle_beta   90.00
_cell.angle_gamma   90.00
#
_symmetry.space_group_name_H-M   'P 1'
#
loop_
_entity.id
_entity.type
_entity.pdbx_description
1 polymer ?
#
loop_
_entity_poly.entity_id
_entity_poly.type
_entity_poly.pdbx_seq_one_letter_code
_entity_poly.pdbx_strand_id
1 'polypeptide(L)'
;MIDTKIFAENLRFLQSVPLTQYQDFIFSYNYRMINPLNQYVTVLQRFSYIPGNLPNMPAGIIGVAFDITHFKNDTSIIHTIEKVKEVDGIQINELLYKKIHPVENVNVLPISLREHQVLQHMAEGMSSKQIASTLFLSVHTVNNHRKNMLQKTSCKTSSELLNYALKHGHL
;
A
#
# COMPACT_ATOMS: atom_id res chain seq x y z
N MET A 1 -5.33 2.17 12.39
CA MET A 1 -5.84 0.89 11.82
C MET A 1 -4.88 -0.26 12.12
N ILE A 2 -3.59 -0.11 11.81
CA ILE A 2 -2.57 -1.15 12.04
C ILE A 2 -2.45 -1.48 13.54
N ASP A 3 -2.15 -0.50 14.38
CA ASP A 3 -2.00 -0.69 15.84
C ASP A 3 -3.27 -1.19 16.54
N THR A 4 -4.45 -0.79 16.07
CA THR A 4 -5.71 -1.09 16.78
C THR A 4 -6.44 -2.34 16.27
N LYS A 5 -6.25 -2.73 15.00
CA LYS A 5 -6.94 -3.90 14.41
C LYS A 5 -5.97 -5.05 14.13
N ILE A 6 -4.92 -4.80 13.34
CA ILE A 6 -4.00 -5.85 12.87
C ILE A 6 -3.19 -6.42 14.03
N PHE A 7 -2.62 -5.56 14.86
CA PHE A 7 -1.85 -6.01 16.03
C PHE A 7 -2.72 -6.84 17.00
N ALA A 8 -3.94 -6.39 17.28
CA ALA A 8 -4.88 -7.13 18.12
C ALA A 8 -5.27 -8.49 17.52
N GLU A 9 -5.45 -8.59 16.20
CA GLU A 9 -5.71 -9.86 15.51
C GLU A 9 -4.53 -10.81 15.62
N ASN A 10 -3.30 -10.30 15.49
CA ASN A 10 -2.08 -11.10 15.65
C ASN A 10 -1.94 -11.65 17.06
N LEU A 11 -2.16 -10.81 18.08
CA LEU A 11 -2.09 -11.27 19.47
C LEU A 11 -3.16 -12.34 19.77
N ARG A 12 -4.38 -12.20 19.24
CA ARG A 12 -5.42 -13.24 19.36
C ARG A 12 -5.01 -14.56 18.70
N PHE A 13 -4.35 -14.51 17.55
CA PHE A 13 -3.81 -15.71 16.91
C PHE A 13 -2.72 -16.36 17.76
N LEU A 14 -1.80 -15.56 18.31
CA LEU A 14 -0.74 -16.08 19.19
C LEU A 14 -1.26 -16.73 20.48
N GLN A 15 -2.45 -16.36 20.94
CA GLN A 15 -3.10 -17.00 22.10
C GLN A 15 -3.51 -18.45 21.83
N SER A 16 -3.70 -18.85 20.56
CA SER A 16 -4.02 -20.23 20.19
C SER A 16 -2.80 -21.06 19.81
N VAL A 17 -1.58 -20.53 19.98
CA VAL A 17 -0.33 -21.14 19.53
C VAL A 17 0.66 -21.25 20.70
N PRO A 18 1.36 -22.38 20.89
CA PRO A 18 2.42 -22.49 21.88
C PRO A 18 3.58 -21.51 21.62
N LEU A 19 4.16 -20.93 22.69
CA LEU A 19 5.31 -20.01 22.60
C LEU A 19 6.45 -20.55 21.73
N THR A 20 6.73 -21.86 21.83
CA THR A 20 7.80 -22.54 21.09
C THR A 20 7.63 -22.51 19.57
N GLN A 21 6.42 -22.24 19.07
CA GLN A 21 6.09 -22.24 17.65
C GLN A 21 6.01 -20.83 17.06
N TYR A 22 6.22 -19.76 17.82
CA TYR A 22 6.03 -18.39 17.32
C TYR A 22 6.90 -18.06 16.09
N GLN A 23 8.10 -18.64 16.03
CA GLN A 23 9.03 -18.50 14.90
C GLN A 23 8.59 -19.24 13.64
N ASP A 24 7.65 -20.19 13.74
CA ASP A 24 7.12 -20.93 12.60
C ASP A 24 6.06 -20.12 11.84
N PHE A 25 5.73 -18.91 12.30
CA PHE A 25 4.72 -18.07 11.68
C PHE A 25 5.33 -16.76 11.16
N ILE A 26 4.91 -16.39 9.95
CA ILE A 26 5.22 -15.11 9.33
C ILE A 26 3.93 -14.29 9.26
N PHE A 27 3.95 -13.15 9.94
CA PHE A 27 2.92 -12.14 9.90
C PHE A 27 3.30 -11.11 8.86
N SER A 28 2.37 -10.75 7.98
CA SER A 28 2.61 -9.73 6.96
C SER A 28 1.47 -8.76 6.87
N TYR A 29 1.81 -7.48 6.73
CA TYR A 29 0.85 -6.47 6.31
C TYR A 29 1.55 -5.36 5.53
N ASN A 30 0.82 -4.74 4.59
CA ASN A 30 1.29 -3.54 3.93
C ASN A 30 0.69 -2.28 4.55
N TYR A 31 1.40 -1.16 4.43
CA TYR A 31 0.91 0.15 4.82
C TYR A 31 1.55 1.23 3.97
N ARG A 32 0.98 2.44 4.03
CA ARG A 32 1.56 3.61 3.37
C ARG A 32 2.21 4.50 4.42
N MET A 33 3.37 5.03 4.08
CA MET A 33 4.02 6.07 4.87
C MET A 33 4.55 7.16 3.95
N ILE A 34 4.83 8.32 4.51
CA ILE A 34 5.50 9.41 3.81
C ILE A 34 6.99 9.30 4.11
N ASN A 35 7.82 9.24 3.08
CA ASN A 35 9.28 9.22 3.22
C ASN A 35 9.83 10.64 3.48
N PRO A 36 11.13 10.80 3.79
CA PRO A 36 11.74 12.12 3.99
C PRO A 36 11.67 13.07 2.77
N LEU A 37 11.43 12.54 1.56
CA LEU A 37 11.23 13.31 0.33
C LEU A 37 9.77 13.73 0.14
N ASN A 38 8.91 13.51 1.14
CA ASN A 38 7.48 13.82 1.13
C ASN A 38 6.68 13.05 0.06
N GLN A 39 7.15 11.85 -0.30
CA GLN A 39 6.49 10.94 -1.24
C GLN A 39 5.79 9.81 -0.47
N TYR A 40 4.64 9.37 -0.97
CA TYR A 40 3.98 8.20 -0.43
C TYR A 40 4.66 6.92 -0.90
N VAL A 41 5.02 6.07 0.06
CA VAL A 41 5.63 4.77 -0.18
C VAL A 41 4.76 3.68 0.40
N THR A 42 4.49 2.63 -0.37
CA THR A 42 3.80 1.45 0.13
C THR A 42 4.84 0.47 0.63
N VAL A 43 4.83 0.20 1.93
CA VAL A 43 5.77 -0.71 2.59
C VAL A 43 5.06 -2.01 2.92
N LEU A 44 5.66 -3.14 2.53
CA LEU A 44 5.30 -4.47 3.00
C LEU A 44 6.19 -4.83 4.18
N GLN A 45 5.61 -5.03 5.35
CA GLN A 45 6.33 -5.53 6.52
C GLN A 45 6.02 -7.01 6.70
N ARG A 46 7.06 -7.84 6.84
CA ARG A 46 6.99 -9.28 7.13
C ARG A 46 7.81 -9.55 8.38
N PHE A 47 7.26 -10.26 9.35
CA PHE A 47 7.94 -10.50 10.63
C PHE A 47 7.43 -11.74 11.35
N SER A 48 8.24 -12.24 12.27
CA SER A 48 7.88 -13.28 13.24
C SER A 48 8.00 -12.72 14.64
N TYR A 49 7.20 -13.24 15.57
CA TYR A 49 7.30 -12.86 16.97
C TYR A 49 8.39 -13.67 17.66
N ILE A 50 9.16 -13.01 18.50
CA ILE A 50 10.15 -13.65 19.35
C ILE A 50 9.43 -14.12 20.62
N PRO A 51 9.52 -15.41 20.99
CA PRO A 51 8.89 -15.90 22.20
C PRO A 51 9.42 -15.17 23.44
N GLY A 52 8.51 -14.77 24.31
CA GLY A 52 8.85 -14.19 25.61
C GLY A 52 8.79 -15.22 26.74
N ASN A 53 9.03 -14.75 27.96
CA ASN A 53 9.01 -15.58 29.17
C ASN A 53 7.60 -15.75 29.75
N LEU A 54 6.62 -14.98 29.27
CA LEU A 54 5.23 -15.01 29.72
C LEU A 54 4.31 -15.48 28.58
N PRO A 55 3.30 -16.31 28.88
CA PRO A 55 2.29 -16.70 27.90
C PRO A 55 1.66 -15.47 27.24
N ASN A 56 1.52 -15.51 25.91
CA ASN A 56 0.87 -14.46 25.11
C ASN A 56 1.56 -13.08 25.12
N MET A 57 2.79 -12.99 25.63
CA MET A 57 3.57 -11.76 25.64
C MET A 57 4.89 -11.99 24.90
N PRO A 58 4.94 -11.72 23.59
CA PRO A 58 6.18 -11.86 22.82
C PRO A 58 7.23 -10.86 23.34
N ALA A 59 8.50 -11.27 23.32
CA ALA A 59 9.63 -10.41 23.72
C ALA A 59 9.90 -9.29 22.69
N GLY A 60 9.49 -9.50 21.44
CA GLY A 60 9.67 -8.57 20.35
C GLY A 60 9.27 -9.16 19.02
N ILE A 61 9.65 -8.48 17.95
CA ILE A 61 9.47 -8.94 16.58
C ILE A 61 10.82 -8.91 15.86
N ILE A 62 11.02 -9.84 14.94
CA ILE A 62 12.10 -9.81 13.96
C ILE A 62 11.49 -9.86 12.57
N GLY A 63 11.94 -9.00 11.67
CA GLY A 63 11.33 -8.90 10.36
C GLY A 63 12.05 -7.97 9.41
N VAL A 64 11.47 -7.88 8.22
CA VAL A 64 11.95 -7.09 7.10
C VAL A 64 10.82 -6.21 6.59
N ALA A 65 11.19 -5.06 6.04
CA ALA A 65 10.29 -4.14 5.40
C ALA A 65 10.78 -3.90 3.97
N PHE A 66 9.88 -4.01 2.99
CA PHE A 66 10.17 -3.79 1.58
C PHE A 66 9.32 -2.67 1.03
N ASP A 67 9.93 -1.78 0.26
CA ASP A 67 9.18 -0.89 -0.62
C ASP A 67 8.55 -1.71 -1.74
N ILE A 68 7.21 -1.71 -1.79
CA ILE A 68 6.41 -2.40 -2.80
C ILE A 68 5.55 -1.41 -3.62
N THR A 69 5.92 -0.13 -3.63
CA THR A 69 5.18 0.93 -4.32
C THR A 69 4.93 0.60 -5.80
N HIS A 70 5.91 0.00 -6.47
CA HIS A 70 5.79 -0.40 -7.88
C HIS A 70 5.11 -1.75 -8.11
N PHE A 71 4.84 -2.51 -7.03
CA PHE A 71 4.19 -3.83 -7.09
C PHE A 71 2.70 -3.77 -6.73
N LYS A 72 2.26 -2.71 -6.06
CA LYS A 72 0.90 -2.56 -5.55
C LYS A 72 0.38 -1.14 -5.76
N ASN A 73 -0.70 -1.05 -6.56
CA ASN A 73 -1.30 0.22 -6.97
C ASN A 73 -2.56 0.59 -6.18
N ASP A 74 -3.15 -0.35 -5.44
CA ASP A 74 -4.31 -0.08 -4.60
C ASP A 74 -3.90 0.19 -3.15
N THR A 75 -4.78 0.85 -2.40
CA THR A 75 -4.49 1.25 -1.03
C THR A 75 -4.97 0.29 0.03
N SER A 76 -5.54 -0.86 -0.35
CA SER A 76 -5.98 -1.85 0.64
C SER A 76 -4.80 -2.37 1.44
N ILE A 77 -5.05 -2.63 2.72
CA ILE A 77 -4.10 -3.33 3.57
C ILE A 77 -4.42 -4.81 3.49
N ILE A 78 -3.48 -5.59 3.00
CA ILE A 78 -3.55 -7.05 2.97
C ILE A 78 -2.82 -7.54 4.22
N HIS A 79 -3.57 -8.11 5.15
CA HIS A 79 -3.05 -8.73 6.37
C HIS A 79 -3.04 -10.26 6.17
N THR A 80 -1.87 -10.89 6.32
CA THR A 80 -1.73 -12.35 6.23
C THR A 80 -0.98 -12.95 7.42
N ILE A 81 -1.31 -14.20 7.73
CA ILE A 81 -0.54 -15.06 8.62
C ILE A 81 -0.22 -16.33 7.85
N GLU A 82 1.06 -16.63 7.74
CA GLU A 82 1.59 -17.80 7.03
C GLU A 82 2.31 -18.70 8.03
N LYS A 83 2.19 -20.03 7.87
CA LYS A 83 2.99 -21.00 8.61
C LYS A 83 4.10 -21.52 7.72
N VAL A 84 5.33 -21.41 8.20
CA VAL A 84 6.52 -21.96 7.59
C VAL A 84 6.51 -23.47 7.82
N LYS A 85 6.65 -24.24 6.75
CA LYS A 85 6.86 -25.68 6.80
C LYS A 85 8.09 -26.03 5.97
N GLU A 86 8.72 -27.14 6.30
CA GLU A 86 9.74 -27.76 5.47
C GLU A 86 9.14 -29.00 4.82
N VAL A 87 9.22 -29.09 3.50
CA VAL A 87 8.82 -30.26 2.73
C VAL A 87 9.98 -30.59 1.81
N ASP A 88 10.55 -31.79 1.96
CA ASP A 88 11.70 -32.27 1.20
C ASP A 88 12.89 -31.30 1.18
N GLY A 89 13.18 -30.66 2.33
CA GLY A 89 14.26 -29.68 2.47
C GLY A 89 13.95 -28.30 1.87
N ILE A 90 12.74 -28.09 1.35
CA ILE A 90 12.29 -26.82 0.80
C ILE A 90 11.37 -26.13 1.81
N GLN A 91 11.69 -24.89 2.13
CA GLN A 91 10.85 -24.05 2.96
C GLN A 91 9.64 -23.56 2.16
N ILE A 92 8.44 -23.91 2.61
CA ILE A 92 7.17 -23.48 2.03
C ILE A 92 6.38 -22.65 3.04
N ASN A 93 5.63 -21.68 2.54
CA ASN A 93 4.73 -20.86 3.36
C ASN A 93 3.28 -21.28 3.09
N GLU A 94 2.61 -21.84 4.09
CA GLU A 94 1.19 -22.15 4.04
C GLU A 94 0.39 -20.95 4.54
N LEU A 95 -0.48 -20.39 3.70
CA LEU A 95 -1.37 -19.30 4.08
C LEU A 95 -2.47 -19.80 5.03
N LEU A 96 -2.46 -19.34 6.28
CA LEU A 96 -3.47 -19.69 7.28
C LEU A 96 -4.57 -18.64 7.41
N TYR A 97 -4.21 -17.38 7.19
CA TYR A 97 -5.10 -16.25 7.36
C TYR A 97 -4.84 -15.20 6.29
N LYS A 98 -5.92 -14.65 5.72
CA LYS A 98 -5.88 -13.49 4.85
C LYS A 98 -7.08 -12.61 5.11
N LYS A 99 -6.83 -11.33 5.37
CA LYS A 99 -7.86 -10.30 5.46
C LYS A 99 -7.45 -9.08 4.67
N ILE A 100 -8.39 -8.58 3.88
CA ILE A 100 -8.23 -7.33 3.14
C ILE A 100 -8.98 -6.27 3.93
N HIS A 101 -8.24 -5.31 4.47
CA HIS A 101 -8.81 -4.14 5.10
C HIS A 101 -8.91 -3.06 4.02
N PRO A 102 -10.13 -2.68 3.60
CA PRO A 102 -10.28 -1.46 2.83
C PRO A 102 -9.81 -0.31 3.73
N VAL A 103 -8.93 0.55 3.21
CA VAL A 103 -8.62 1.79 3.90
C VAL A 103 -9.81 2.71 3.67
N GLU A 104 -10.75 2.66 4.61
CA GLU A 104 -11.81 3.66 4.72
C GLU A 104 -11.14 5.03 4.86
N ASN A 105 -11.39 5.91 3.89
CA ASN A 105 -10.70 7.21 3.67
C ASN A 105 -9.34 7.16 2.94
N VAL A 106 -9.20 6.34 1.90
CA VAL A 106 -8.49 6.88 0.73
C VAL A 106 -9.55 7.45 -0.18
N ASN A 107 -9.59 8.78 -0.29
CA ASN A 107 -10.15 9.40 -1.49
C ASN A 107 -9.30 8.88 -2.65
N VAL A 108 -9.64 7.70 -3.17
CA VAL A 108 -9.19 7.27 -4.48
C VAL A 108 -9.64 8.39 -5.37
N LEU A 109 -8.68 9.11 -5.97
CA LEU A 109 -9.00 10.14 -6.93
C LEU A 109 -10.03 9.51 -7.88
N PRO A 110 -11.24 10.07 -8.02
CA PRO A 110 -12.29 9.47 -8.83
C PRO A 110 -11.98 9.64 -10.33
N ILE A 111 -10.75 9.35 -10.73
CA ILE A 111 -10.19 9.54 -12.05
C ILE A 111 -9.92 8.17 -12.65
N SER A 112 -10.15 8.05 -13.95
CA SER A 112 -9.85 6.86 -14.74
C SER A 112 -8.36 6.58 -14.82
N LEU A 113 -7.99 5.36 -15.18
CA LEU A 113 -6.60 4.97 -15.47
C LEU A 113 -5.93 5.93 -16.45
N ARG A 114 -6.68 6.39 -17.46
CA ARG A 114 -6.16 7.31 -18.48
C ARG A 114 -5.92 8.71 -17.94
N GLU A 115 -6.82 9.20 -17.11
CA GLU A 115 -6.65 10.48 -16.41
C GLU A 115 -5.46 10.43 -15.45
N HIS A 116 -5.24 9.29 -14.78
CA HIS A 116 -4.07 9.08 -13.92
C HIS A 116 -2.74 9.18 -14.71
N GLN A 117 -2.64 8.58 -15.89
CA GLN A 117 -1.46 8.72 -16.77
C GLN A 117 -1.21 10.17 -17.19
N VAL A 118 -2.28 10.91 -17.51
CA VAL A 118 -2.18 12.35 -17.82
C VAL A 118 -1.68 13.13 -16.59
N LEU A 119 -2.18 12.80 -15.40
CA LEU A 119 -1.79 13.44 -14.14
C LEU A 119 -0.32 13.19 -13.78
N GLN A 120 0.20 11.98 -14.01
CA GLN A 120 1.62 11.65 -13.80
C GLN A 120 2.53 12.54 -14.67
N HIS A 121 2.25 12.64 -15.98
CA HIS A 121 3.04 13.50 -16.85
C HIS A 121 2.88 15.01 -16.54
N MET A 122 1.72 15.43 -16.02
CA MET A 122 1.57 16.78 -15.50
C MET A 122 2.49 17.04 -14.30
N ALA A 123 2.66 16.05 -13.41
CA ALA A 123 3.56 16.15 -12.26
C ALA A 123 5.04 16.21 -12.68
N GLU A 124 5.39 15.58 -13.79
CA GLU A 124 6.71 15.69 -14.45
C GLU A 124 6.93 17.04 -15.15
N GLY A 125 5.94 17.95 -15.11
CA GLY A 125 6.04 19.28 -15.72
C GLY A 125 5.82 19.32 -17.24
N MET A 126 5.29 18.24 -17.83
CA MET A 126 5.04 18.18 -19.27
C MET A 126 3.87 19.09 -19.69
N SER A 127 4.03 19.76 -20.82
CA SER A 127 2.95 20.52 -21.47
C SER A 127 1.91 19.60 -22.10
N SER A 128 0.67 20.07 -22.28
CA SER A 128 -0.38 19.27 -22.94
C SER A 128 0.02 18.75 -24.33
N LYS A 129 0.90 19.48 -25.05
CA LYS A 129 1.44 19.05 -26.34
C LYS A 129 2.40 17.86 -26.19
N GLN A 130 3.31 17.92 -25.21
CA GLN A 130 4.22 16.82 -24.93
C GLN A 130 3.46 15.59 -24.43
N ILE A 131 2.51 15.75 -23.51
CA ILE A 131 1.66 14.65 -23.02
C ILE A 131 0.88 14.00 -24.17
N ALA A 132 0.32 14.82 -25.07
CA ALA A 132 -0.40 14.33 -26.25
C ALA A 132 0.51 13.46 -27.13
N SER A 133 1.74 13.89 -27.39
CA SER A 133 2.73 13.10 -28.12
C SER A 133 3.10 11.81 -27.40
N THR A 134 3.41 11.86 -26.10
CA THR A 134 3.82 10.69 -25.31
C THR A 134 2.72 9.64 -25.20
N LEU A 135 1.48 10.08 -25.03
CA LEU A 135 0.34 9.20 -24.84
C LEU A 135 -0.37 8.83 -26.16
N PHE A 136 0.10 9.29 -27.32
CA PHE A 136 -0.58 9.12 -28.61
C PHE A 136 -2.03 9.64 -28.60
N LEU A 137 -2.25 10.83 -28.02
CA LEU A 137 -3.54 11.51 -27.93
C LEU A 137 -3.52 12.83 -28.71
N SER A 138 -4.69 13.40 -28.97
CA SER A 138 -4.78 14.80 -29.38
C SER A 138 -4.59 15.73 -28.17
N VAL A 139 -4.07 16.94 -28.38
CA VAL A 139 -3.98 17.98 -27.34
C VAL A 139 -5.36 18.30 -26.75
N HIS A 140 -6.40 18.27 -27.59
CA HIS A 140 -7.78 18.45 -27.15
C HIS A 140 -8.22 17.36 -26.16
N THR A 141 -7.90 16.10 -26.44
CA THR A 141 -8.20 14.97 -25.56
C THR A 141 -7.48 15.10 -24.22
N VAL A 142 -6.20 15.50 -24.21
CA VAL A 142 -5.45 15.76 -22.97
C VAL A 142 -6.11 16.88 -22.15
N ASN A 143 -6.50 17.98 -22.80
CA ASN A 143 -7.18 19.08 -22.12
C ASN A 143 -8.55 18.66 -21.56
N ASN A 144 -9.28 17.78 -22.25
CA ASN A 144 -10.52 17.20 -21.73
C ASN A 144 -10.26 16.32 -20.50
N HIS A 145 -9.23 15.47 -20.50
CA HIS A 145 -8.85 14.72 -19.30
C HIS A 145 -8.53 15.65 -18.12
N ARG A 146 -7.76 16.73 -18.35
CA ARG A 146 -7.46 17.74 -17.31
C ARG A 146 -8.73 18.38 -16.74
N LYS A 147 -9.64 18.80 -17.61
CA LYS A 147 -10.92 19.39 -17.22
C LYS A 147 -11.77 18.41 -16.40
N ASN A 148 -11.86 17.16 -16.84
CA ASN A 148 -12.61 16.12 -16.14
C ASN A 148 -12.02 15.86 -14.76
N MET A 149 -10.69 15.74 -14.64
CA MET A 149 -10.03 15.58 -13.34
C MET A 149 -10.35 16.75 -12.40
N LEU A 150 -10.24 18.00 -12.86
CA LEU A 150 -10.59 19.17 -12.04
C LEU A 150 -12.03 19.10 -11.52
N GLN A 151 -12.99 18.74 -12.38
CA GLN A 151 -14.39 18.59 -11.98
C GLN A 151 -14.58 17.46 -10.96
N LYS A 152 -14.02 16.27 -11.23
CA LYS A 152 -14.17 15.10 -10.37
C LYS A 152 -13.50 15.27 -9.00
N THR A 153 -12.49 16.13 -8.91
CA THR A 153 -11.75 16.42 -7.68
C THR A 153 -12.17 17.71 -6.99
N SER A 154 -13.13 18.45 -7.56
CA SER A 154 -13.51 19.79 -7.13
C SER A 154 -12.34 20.78 -7.03
N CYS A 155 -11.24 20.52 -7.75
CA CYS A 155 -10.08 21.42 -7.83
C CYS A 155 -10.33 22.50 -8.90
N LYS A 156 -9.87 23.72 -8.66
CA LYS A 156 -10.05 24.86 -9.57
C LYS A 156 -8.88 25.04 -10.52
N THR A 157 -7.69 24.61 -10.12
CA THR A 157 -6.45 24.79 -10.89
C THR A 157 -5.66 23.50 -11.04
N SER A 158 -4.80 23.43 -12.06
CA SER A 158 -3.88 22.29 -12.22
C SER A 158 -2.92 22.15 -11.03
N SER A 159 -2.50 23.26 -10.43
CA SER A 159 -1.65 23.25 -9.23
C SER A 159 -2.40 22.69 -8.01
N GLU A 160 -3.67 23.05 -7.83
CA GLU A 160 -4.53 22.44 -6.81
C GLU A 160 -4.71 20.94 -7.05
N LEU A 161 -4.93 20.53 -8.30
CA LEU A 161 -5.06 19.12 -8.67
C LEU A 161 -3.79 18.33 -8.36
N LEU A 162 -2.61 18.87 -8.69
CA LEU A 162 -1.32 18.24 -8.39
C LEU A 162 -1.09 18.15 -6.88
N ASN A 163 -1.37 19.21 -6.12
CA ASN A 163 -1.25 19.20 -4.67
C ASN A 163 -2.26 18.23 -4.02
N TYR A 164 -3.49 18.19 -4.52
CA TYR A 164 -4.50 17.22 -4.10
C TYR A 164 -4.01 15.80 -4.33
N ALA A 165 -3.47 15.52 -5.51
CA ALA A 165 -2.98 14.20 -5.88
C ALA A 165 -1.79 13.77 -5.02
N LEU A 166 -0.83 14.67 -4.76
CA LEU A 166 0.27 14.44 -3.82
C LEU A 166 -0.24 14.14 -2.43
N LYS A 167 -1.15 14.95 -1.87
CA LYS A 167 -1.71 14.77 -0.52
C LYS A 167 -2.49 13.47 -0.32
N HIS A 168 -3.02 12.90 -1.39
CA HIS A 168 -3.79 11.65 -1.33
C HIS A 168 -2.98 10.45 -1.86
N GLY A 169 -1.70 10.66 -2.19
CA GLY A 169 -0.77 9.63 -2.63
C GLY A 169 -1.16 9.02 -3.97
N HIS A 170 -1.52 9.86 -4.93
CA HIS A 170 -1.77 9.48 -6.33
C HIS A 170 -0.65 9.97 -7.27
N LEU A 171 0.44 10.50 -6.71
CA LEU A 171 1.66 10.95 -7.37
C LEU A 171 2.86 10.55 -6.52
#